data_AF-A0AA95HIK3-F1
#
_entry.id   AF-A0AA95HIK3-F1
#
_cell.length_a   1.000
_cell.length_b   1.000
_cell.length_c   1.000
_cell.angle_alpha   90.00
_cell.angle_beta   90.00
_cell.angle_gamma   90.00
#
_symmetry.space_group_name_H-M   'P 1'
#
loop_
_entity.id
_entity.type
_entity.pdbx_description
1 polymer ?
#
loop_
_entity_poly.entity_id
_entity_poly.type
_entity_poly.pdbx_seq_one_letter_code
_entity_poly.pdbx_strand_id
1 'polypeptide(L)'
;MLLGKVEFASSEGKEKHDVKLSEPDDDIYNSVKDVFLKIISLTSKDDSPAIRESVHKYLSLLGNVISGFPGYKKSFLDKETQEMITEAIERAKNNKDENLRIDIIRCKNIIYKES
;
A
#
# COMPACT_ATOMS: atom_id res chain seq x y z
N MET A 1 -48.93 38.44 -9.96
CA MET A 1 -48.17 37.17 -10.05
C MET A 1 -47.80 36.76 -8.64
N LEU A 2 -48.39 35.70 -8.11
CA LEU A 2 -48.03 35.08 -6.84
C LEU A 2 -47.01 33.98 -7.15
N LEU A 3 -45.79 34.09 -6.62
CA LEU A 3 -44.81 33.00 -6.68
C LEU A 3 -45.35 31.84 -5.82
N GLY A 4 -45.70 30.72 -6.48
CA GLY A 4 -46.08 29.48 -5.81
C GLY A 4 -44.91 28.93 -5.00
N LYS A 5 -45.17 28.55 -3.74
CA LYS A 5 -44.19 27.84 -2.90
C LYS A 5 -43.86 26.51 -3.56
N VAL A 6 -42.58 26.27 -3.79
CA VAL A 6 -42.05 24.97 -4.21
C VAL A 6 -41.88 24.14 -2.93
N GLU A 7 -42.69 23.09 -2.77
CA GLU A 7 -42.47 22.08 -1.75
C GLU A 7 -41.36 21.14 -2.24
N PHE A 8 -40.23 21.12 -1.53
CA PHE A 8 -39.22 20.08 -1.72
C PHE A 8 -39.77 18.79 -1.13
N ALA A 9 -40.12 17.84 -1.99
CA ALA A 9 -40.36 16.47 -1.57
C ALA A 9 -39.13 15.99 -0.80
N SER A 10 -39.31 15.64 0.46
CA SER A 10 -38.34 14.93 1.27
C SER A 10 -38.13 13.55 0.64
N SER A 11 -37.23 13.46 -0.34
CA SER A 11 -36.68 12.16 -0.70
C SER A 11 -35.96 11.68 0.55
N GLU A 12 -36.52 10.66 1.22
CA GLU A 12 -35.84 9.88 2.24
C GLU A 12 -34.49 9.47 1.67
N GLY A 13 -33.47 10.26 1.99
CA GLY A 13 -32.11 9.93 1.66
C GLY A 13 -31.83 8.64 2.41
N LYS A 14 -31.71 7.54 1.66
CA LYS A 14 -31.28 6.26 2.22
C LYS A 14 -30.15 6.56 3.20
N GLU A 15 -30.35 6.22 4.46
CA GLU A 15 -29.31 6.30 5.49
C GLU A 15 -28.05 5.73 4.86
N LYS A 16 -27.03 6.58 4.68
CA LYS A 16 -25.70 6.07 4.39
C LYS A 16 -25.34 5.28 5.62
N HIS A 17 -25.49 3.96 5.58
CA HIS A 17 -24.92 3.12 6.59
C HIS A 17 -23.43 3.45 6.62
N ASP A 18 -23.01 4.13 7.68
CA ASP A 18 -21.60 4.30 7.99
C ASP A 18 -21.07 2.90 8.22
N VAL A 19 -20.57 2.27 7.15
CA VAL A 19 -19.83 1.02 7.23
C VAL A 19 -18.59 1.38 8.02
N LYS A 20 -18.63 1.13 9.33
CA LYS A 20 -17.44 1.13 10.18
C LYS A 20 -16.57 -0.02 9.68
N LEU A 21 -15.70 0.29 8.74
CA LEU A 21 -14.63 -0.61 8.34
C LEU A 21 -13.78 -0.84 9.59
N SER A 22 -13.86 -2.06 10.14
CA SER A 22 -13.03 -2.46 11.27
C SER A 22 -11.57 -2.38 10.84
N GLU A 23 -10.70 -1.99 11.77
CA GLU A 23 -9.26 -2.10 11.55
C GLU A 23 -8.92 -3.55 11.12
N PRO A 24 -7.93 -3.75 10.23
CA PRO A 24 -7.40 -5.08 9.96
C PRO A 24 -7.00 -5.80 11.25
N ASP A 25 -7.16 -7.12 11.30
CA ASP A 25 -6.59 -7.93 12.36
C ASP A 25 -5.06 -8.07 12.22
N ASP A 26 -4.41 -8.59 13.27
CA ASP A 26 -2.95 -8.78 13.31
C ASP A 26 -2.44 -9.72 12.21
N ASP A 27 -3.26 -10.66 11.76
CA ASP A 27 -2.90 -11.61 10.69
C ASP A 27 -2.77 -10.91 9.34
N ILE A 28 -3.65 -9.94 9.05
CA ILE A 28 -3.55 -9.11 7.84
C ILE A 28 -2.27 -8.27 7.88
N TYR A 29 -1.94 -7.65 9.01
CA TYR A 29 -0.70 -6.87 9.15
C TYR A 29 0.55 -7.71 8.93
N ASN A 30 0.60 -8.91 9.51
CA ASN A 30 1.71 -9.84 9.34
C ASN A 30 1.80 -10.34 7.89
N SER A 31 0.67 -10.69 7.29
CA SER A 31 0.61 -11.14 5.89
C SER A 31 1.10 -10.07 4.91
N VAL A 32 0.74 -8.80 5.12
CA VAL A 32 1.20 -7.70 4.27
C VAL A 32 2.72 -7.55 4.34
N LYS A 33 3.30 -7.60 5.55
CA LYS A 33 4.77 -7.57 5.72
C LYS A 33 5.43 -8.74 4.99
N ASP A 34 4.95 -9.95 5.20
CA ASP A 34 5.51 -11.15 4.57
C ASP A 34 5.44 -11.09 3.05
N VAL A 35 4.31 -10.64 2.50
CA VAL A 35 4.13 -10.46 1.06
C VAL A 35 5.09 -9.41 0.52
N PHE A 36 5.22 -8.26 1.18
CA PHE A 36 6.17 -7.22 0.80
C PHE A 36 7.61 -7.76 0.75
N LEU A 37 8.06 -8.46 1.80
CA LEU A 37 9.41 -9.01 1.86
C LEU A 37 9.64 -10.08 0.80
N LYS A 38 8.65 -10.95 0.55
CA LYS A 38 8.73 -11.94 -0.54
C LYS A 38 8.85 -11.27 -1.90
N ILE A 39 8.08 -10.21 -2.16
CA ILE A 39 8.14 -9.46 -3.43
C ILE A 39 9.53 -8.85 -3.63
N ILE A 40 10.06 -8.12 -2.66
CA ILE A 40 11.39 -7.50 -2.81
C ILE A 40 12.51 -8.54 -2.85
N SER A 41 12.36 -9.71 -2.20
CA SER A 41 13.34 -10.80 -2.31
C SER A 41 13.50 -11.34 -3.73
N LEU A 42 12.54 -11.11 -4.63
CA LEU A 42 12.69 -11.53 -6.03
C LEU A 42 13.81 -10.75 -6.73
N THR A 43 14.03 -9.49 -6.37
CA THR A 43 15.14 -8.69 -6.91
C THR A 43 16.50 -9.21 -6.46
N SER A 44 16.54 -10.05 -5.41
CA SER A 44 17.79 -10.68 -4.97
C SER A 44 18.15 -11.95 -5.74
N LYS A 45 17.15 -12.63 -6.31
CA LYS A 45 17.27 -13.92 -6.99
C LYS A 45 17.56 -13.80 -8.48
N ASP A 46 16.98 -12.80 -9.14
CA ASP A 46 17.17 -12.54 -10.56
C ASP A 46 17.01 -11.03 -10.82
N ASP A 47 17.98 -10.46 -11.54
CA ASP A 47 18.05 -9.03 -11.86
C ASP A 47 17.60 -8.72 -13.30
N SER A 48 16.99 -9.70 -13.97
CA SER A 48 16.45 -9.54 -15.30
C SER A 48 15.39 -8.43 -15.34
N PRO A 49 15.30 -7.66 -16.45
CA PRO A 49 14.29 -6.61 -16.59
C PRO A 49 12.85 -7.11 -16.39
N ALA A 50 12.56 -8.36 -16.76
CA ALA A 50 11.24 -8.97 -16.61
C ALA A 50 10.86 -9.17 -15.12
N ILE A 51 11.82 -9.57 -14.27
CA ILE A 51 11.60 -9.68 -12.83
C ILE A 51 11.39 -8.30 -12.22
N ARG A 52 12.21 -7.32 -12.59
CA ARG A 52 12.05 -5.95 -12.09
C ARG A 52 10.68 -5.35 -12.44
N GLU A 53 10.22 -5.54 -13.68
CA GLU A 53 8.88 -5.12 -14.10
C GLU A 53 7.77 -5.84 -13.31
N SER A 54 7.94 -7.13 -13.04
CA SER A 54 7.00 -7.91 -12.23
C SER A 54 6.95 -7.42 -10.79
N VAL A 55 8.10 -7.17 -10.17
CA VAL A 55 8.22 -6.63 -8.81
C VAL A 55 7.56 -5.26 -8.73
N HIS A 56 7.82 -4.37 -9.70
CA HIS A 56 7.15 -3.07 -9.81
C HIS A 56 5.62 -3.21 -9.79
N LYS A 57 5.05 -4.10 -10.63
CA LYS A 57 3.61 -4.36 -10.68
C LYS A 57 3.06 -4.86 -9.34
N TYR A 58 3.75 -5.81 -8.69
CA TYR A 58 3.32 -6.35 -7.41
C TYR A 58 3.36 -5.31 -6.28
N LEU A 59 4.40 -4.48 -6.21
CA LEU A 59 4.49 -3.40 -5.23
C LEU A 59 3.44 -2.31 -5.47
N SER A 60 3.13 -2.02 -6.74
CA SER A 60 2.02 -1.12 -7.10
C SER A 60 0.68 -1.63 -6.58
N LEU A 61 0.36 -2.90 -6.84
CA LEU A 61 -0.86 -3.55 -6.37
C LEU A 61 -0.92 -3.60 -4.84
N LEU A 62 0.16 -4.01 -4.18
CA LEU A 62 0.23 -4.09 -2.72
C LEU A 62 0.01 -2.71 -2.09
N GLY A 63 0.65 -1.67 -2.62
CA GLY A 63 0.48 -0.31 -2.13
C GLY A 63 -0.95 0.19 -2.23
N ASN A 64 -1.65 -0.13 -3.33
CA ASN A 64 -3.05 0.22 -3.51
C ASN A 64 -3.97 -0.54 -2.54
N VAL A 65 -3.70 -1.83 -2.32
CA VAL A 65 -4.45 -2.66 -1.36
C VAL A 65 -4.31 -2.09 0.06
N ILE A 66 -3.09 -1.83 0.51
CA ILE A 66 -2.83 -1.26 1.85
C ILE A 66 -3.52 0.10 2.02
N SER A 67 -3.42 0.97 1.00
CA SER A 67 -4.03 2.31 1.03
C SER A 67 -5.56 2.27 1.09
N GLY A 68 -6.17 1.16 0.64
CA GLY A 68 -7.62 0.93 0.73
C GLY A 68 -8.09 0.47 2.11
N PHE A 69 -7.20 0.10 3.02
CA PHE A 69 -7.55 -0.30 4.38
C PHE A 69 -7.55 0.91 5.33
N PRO A 70 -8.71 1.44 5.74
CA PRO A 70 -8.75 2.49 6.75
C PRO A 70 -8.20 1.95 8.08
N GLY A 71 -7.33 2.73 8.71
CA GLY A 71 -6.75 2.37 10.00
C GLY A 71 -5.58 1.38 9.93
N TYR A 72 -5.01 1.10 8.74
CA TYR A 72 -3.80 0.27 8.65
C TYR A 72 -2.67 0.83 9.54
N LYS A 73 -2.30 0.09 10.59
CA LYS A 73 -1.24 0.46 11.53
C LYS A 73 0.13 0.08 10.99
N LYS A 74 0.99 1.09 10.88
CA LYS A 74 2.41 0.90 10.57
C LYS A 74 3.10 0.10 11.68
N SER A 75 3.86 -0.91 11.28
CA SER A 75 4.69 -1.74 12.17
C SER A 75 6.04 -1.08 12.45
N PHE A 76 6.69 -1.46 13.55
CA PHE A 76 8.10 -1.11 13.76
C PHE A 76 8.98 -1.85 12.74
N LEU A 77 10.01 -1.16 12.27
CA LEU A 77 11.00 -1.73 11.36
C LEU A 77 12.17 -2.27 12.17
N ASP A 78 12.35 -3.59 12.18
CA ASP A 78 13.52 -4.23 12.77
C ASP A 78 14.74 -4.13 11.84
N LYS A 79 15.93 -4.39 12.40
CA LYS A 79 17.20 -4.21 11.72
C LYS A 79 17.37 -5.14 10.51
N GLU A 80 16.94 -6.40 10.63
CA GLU A 80 17.08 -7.40 9.56
C GLU A 80 16.19 -7.01 8.36
N THR A 81 14.95 -6.64 8.65
CA THR A 81 14.02 -6.13 7.63
C THR A 81 14.55 -4.84 6.99
N GLN A 82 15.12 -3.93 7.77
CA GLN A 82 15.72 -2.69 7.25
C GLN A 82 16.87 -2.97 6.28
N GLU A 83 17.74 -3.93 6.60
CA GLU A 83 18.86 -4.33 5.74
C GLU A 83 18.35 -4.89 4.41
N MET A 84 17.37 -5.80 4.43
CA MET A 84 16.76 -6.36 3.20
C MET A 84 16.15 -5.27 2.30
N ILE A 85 15.41 -4.33 2.89
CA ILE A 85 14.80 -3.21 2.13
C ILE A 85 15.89 -2.31 1.53
N THR A 86 16.93 -2.01 2.32
CA THR A 86 18.04 -1.16 1.87
C THR A 86 18.78 -1.81 0.70
N GLU A 87 19.03 -3.11 0.77
CA GLU A 87 19.66 -3.86 -0.32
C GLU A 87 18.81 -3.83 -1.60
N ALA A 88 17.49 -4.04 -1.49
CA ALA A 88 16.58 -3.96 -2.63
C ALA A 88 16.57 -2.56 -3.28
N ILE A 89 16.59 -1.50 -2.47
CA ILE A 89 16.68 -0.11 -2.94
C ILE A 89 17.99 0.15 -3.68
N GLU A 90 19.12 -0.30 -3.14
CA GLU A 90 20.43 -0.12 -3.78
C GLU A 90 20.54 -0.94 -5.08
N ARG A 91 19.98 -2.15 -5.14
CA ARG A 91 19.88 -2.93 -6.38
C ARG A 91 19.08 -2.21 -7.46
N ALA A 92 17.90 -1.66 -7.11
CA ALA A 92 17.10 -0.88 -8.06
C ALA A 92 17.86 0.36 -8.57
N LYS A 93 18.57 1.05 -7.67
CA LYS A 93 19.42 2.20 -8.00
C LYS A 93 20.59 1.83 -8.92
N ASN A 94 21.29 0.73 -8.65
CA ASN A 94 22.40 0.25 -9.48
C ASN A 94 21.94 -0.12 -10.89
N ASN A 95 20.71 -0.60 -11.01
CA ASN A 95 20.05 -0.89 -12.27
C ASN A 95 19.42 0.34 -12.97
N LYS A 96 19.56 1.53 -12.39
CA LYS A 96 18.96 2.80 -12.87
C LYS A 96 17.43 2.71 -13.01
N ASP A 97 16.79 1.89 -12.17
CA ASP A 97 15.36 1.66 -12.17
C ASP A 97 14.68 2.51 -11.09
N GLU A 98 14.46 3.79 -11.43
CA GLU A 98 13.95 4.75 -10.45
C GLU A 98 12.48 4.45 -10.07
N ASN A 99 11.69 3.88 -10.98
CA ASN A 99 10.31 3.50 -10.70
C ASN A 99 10.24 2.40 -9.64
N LEU A 100 11.00 1.32 -9.84
CA LEU A 100 11.08 0.23 -8.87
C LEU A 100 11.57 0.74 -7.51
N ARG A 101 12.60 1.59 -7.52
CA ARG A 101 13.13 2.21 -6.29
C ARG A 101 12.07 3.00 -5.54
N ILE A 102 11.31 3.84 -6.24
CA ILE A 102 10.22 4.65 -5.67
C ILE A 102 9.12 3.75 -5.08
N ASP A 103 8.74 2.67 -5.78
CA ASP A 103 7.70 1.76 -5.28
C ASP A 103 8.11 0.98 -4.04
N ILE A 104 9.38 0.54 -3.95
CA ILE A 104 9.92 -0.08 -2.74
C ILE A 104 9.84 0.90 -1.57
N ILE A 105 10.28 2.15 -1.77
CA ILE A 105 10.24 3.19 -0.73
C ILE A 105 8.80 3.51 -0.32
N ARG A 106 7.88 3.63 -1.30
CA ARG A 106 6.47 3.88 -1.02
C ARG A 106 5.89 2.76 -0.16
N CYS A 107 6.10 1.50 -0.55
CA CYS A 107 5.60 0.34 0.21
C CYS A 107 6.23 0.25 1.60
N LYS A 108 7.54 0.50 1.74
CA LYS A 108 8.18 0.61 3.05
C LYS A 108 7.45 1.63 3.92
N ASN A 109 7.21 2.83 3.40
CA ASN A 109 6.69 3.95 4.18
C ASN A 109 5.21 3.79 4.58
N ILE A 110 4.43 3.00 3.85
CA ILE A 110 3.05 2.67 4.24
C ILE A 110 2.98 1.48 5.22
N ILE A 111 3.94 0.55 5.16
CA ILE A 111 3.96 -0.64 6.03
C ILE A 111 4.63 -0.35 7.38
N TYR A 112 5.71 0.42 7.38
CA TYR A 112 6.59 0.59 8.54
C TYR A 112 6.67 2.04 9.02
N LYS A 113 6.89 2.20 10.33
CA LYS A 113 7.29 3.46 10.97
C LYS A 113 8.81 3.59 10.86
N GLU A 114 9.29 4.80 10.61
CA GLU A 114 10.69 5.12 10.84
C GLU A 114 10.92 5.18 12.35
N SER A 115 11.94 4.46 12.81
CA SER A 115 12.34 4.38 14.21
C SER A 115 12.98 5.68 14.69
#